data_AF-A0A944RLK2-F1
#
_entry.id   AF-A0A944RLK2-F1
#
_cell.length_a   1.000
_cell.length_b   1.000
_cell.length_c   1.000
_cell.angle_alpha   90.00
_cell.angle_beta   90.00
_cell.angle_gamma   90.00
#
_symmetry.space_group_name_H-M   'P 1'
#
loop_
_entity.id
_entity.type
_entity.pdbx_description
1 polymer ?
#
loop_
_entity_poly.entity_id
_entity_poly.type
_entity_poly.pdbx_seq_one_letter_code
_entity_poly.pdbx_strand_id
1 'polypeptide(L)'
;QRMIEEARELANIGSREAAQQMLSNLKRMLDSIKNGLQQGKPDERVAKARRLMDDLRKLTQRQQQELDKTYKRHRERLSKGVRPGRPEQGKGDKGAKGEEPGEGEQRQLRGNLGKLMLGMDEIMGGIPKSFGQAERAMKDAINALRSGNTRKAVQAQTRALEHLRQGAGRMAERMARRMGGAFGMRPGQQGQRPGPGSDPFGRRPGGATGSRVNDDGVRVPNQSERRRARQLLDELRRRAGEFERPAMERDYIERLLKRF
;
A
#
# COMPACT_ATOMS: atom_id res chain seq x y z
N GLN A 1 -21.05 0.41 -9.78
CA GLN A 1 -21.88 0.05 -10.96
C GLN A 1 -21.77 -1.44 -11.29
N ARG A 2 -20.56 -2.03 -11.41
CA ARG A 2 -20.36 -3.48 -11.69
C ARG A 2 -21.12 -4.47 -10.79
N MET A 3 -21.23 -4.22 -9.48
CA MET A 3 -21.95 -5.14 -8.57
C MET A 3 -23.48 -5.13 -8.74
N ILE A 4 -24.05 -4.02 -9.26
CA ILE A 4 -25.50 -3.92 -9.51
C ILE A 4 -25.86 -4.73 -10.76
N GLU A 5 -24.99 -4.70 -11.76
CA GLU A 5 -25.10 -5.53 -12.97
C GLU A 5 -24.97 -7.01 -12.62
N GLU A 6 -24.01 -7.38 -11.77
CA GLU A 6 -23.78 -8.76 -11.32
C GLU A 6 -24.97 -9.30 -10.48
N ALA A 7 -25.59 -8.47 -9.65
CA ALA A 7 -26.81 -8.83 -8.92
C ALA A 7 -28.03 -9.00 -9.85
N ARG A 8 -28.15 -8.18 -10.90
CA ARG A 8 -29.19 -8.32 -11.94
C ARG A 8 -28.98 -9.58 -12.76
N GLU A 9 -27.74 -9.91 -13.11
CA GLU A 9 -27.40 -11.15 -13.79
C GLU A 9 -27.74 -12.39 -12.95
N LEU A 10 -27.40 -12.38 -11.65
CA LEU A 10 -27.73 -13.50 -10.75
C LEU A 10 -29.24 -13.69 -10.56
N ALA A 11 -30.02 -12.60 -10.53
CA ALA A 11 -31.47 -12.66 -10.49
C ALA A 11 -32.06 -13.22 -11.79
N ASN A 12 -31.46 -12.90 -12.94
CA ASN A 12 -31.89 -13.40 -14.25
C ASN A 12 -31.55 -14.88 -14.49
N ILE A 13 -30.56 -15.44 -13.79
CA ILE A 13 -30.15 -16.86 -13.89
C ILE A 13 -30.78 -17.68 -12.73
N GLY A 14 -31.96 -17.28 -12.25
CA GLY A 14 -32.75 -18.04 -11.25
C GLY A 14 -32.25 -18.00 -9.80
N SER A 15 -31.06 -17.44 -9.52
CA SER A 15 -30.47 -17.39 -8.18
C SER A 15 -30.94 -16.18 -7.35
N ARG A 16 -32.25 -16.11 -7.11
CA ARG A 16 -32.92 -15.00 -6.40
C ARG A 16 -32.34 -14.75 -5.00
N GLU A 17 -31.99 -15.80 -4.27
CA GLU A 17 -31.42 -15.72 -2.92
C GLU A 17 -29.98 -15.16 -2.92
N ALA A 18 -29.17 -15.56 -3.90
CA ALA A 18 -27.82 -15.03 -4.08
C ALA A 18 -27.84 -13.54 -4.45
N ALA A 19 -28.79 -13.14 -5.29
CA ALA A 19 -29.03 -11.73 -5.61
C ALA A 19 -29.48 -10.93 -4.38
N GLN A 20 -30.38 -11.48 -3.55
CA GLN A 20 -30.82 -10.84 -2.30
C GLN A 20 -29.68 -10.68 -1.28
N GLN A 21 -28.82 -11.68 -1.14
CA GLN A 21 -27.63 -11.59 -0.29
C GLN A 21 -26.65 -10.53 -0.78
N MET A 22 -26.38 -10.47 -2.09
CA MET A 22 -25.53 -9.43 -2.66
C MET A 22 -26.11 -8.04 -2.46
N LEU A 23 -27.42 -7.86 -2.64
CA LEU A 23 -28.10 -6.58 -2.41
C LEU A 23 -28.09 -6.17 -0.93
N SER A 24 -28.21 -7.12 -0.01
CA SER A 24 -28.07 -6.88 1.44
C SER A 24 -26.65 -6.44 1.80
N ASN A 25 -25.64 -7.04 1.18
CA ASN A 25 -24.24 -6.66 1.35
C ASN A 25 -23.95 -5.28 0.75
N LEU A 26 -24.51 -4.99 -0.43
CA LEU A 26 -24.44 -3.68 -1.06
C LEU A 26 -25.11 -2.61 -0.19
N LYS A 27 -26.29 -2.90 0.37
CA LYS A 27 -27.01 -2.00 1.27
C LYS A 27 -26.21 -1.70 2.53
N ARG A 28 -25.60 -2.70 3.17
CA ARG A 28 -24.71 -2.50 4.33
C ARG A 28 -23.47 -1.67 4.00
N MET A 29 -22.91 -1.85 2.81
CA MET A 29 -21.77 -1.06 2.33
C MET A 29 -22.17 0.38 2.00
N LEU A 30 -23.35 0.58 1.40
CA LEU A 30 -23.89 1.90 1.11
C LEU A 30 -24.29 2.63 2.39
N ASP A 31 -24.85 1.94 3.38
CA ASP A 31 -25.17 2.48 4.69
C ASP A 31 -23.90 2.84 5.46
N SER A 32 -22.83 2.04 5.40
CA SER A 32 -21.55 2.39 6.03
C SER A 32 -20.85 3.56 5.34
N ILE A 33 -20.93 3.65 4.00
CA ILE A 33 -20.43 4.79 3.22
C ILE A 33 -21.26 6.04 3.50
N LYS A 34 -22.59 5.93 3.52
CA LYS A 34 -23.52 7.02 3.80
C LYS A 34 -23.37 7.53 5.24
N ASN A 35 -23.18 6.64 6.20
CA ASN A 35 -22.94 7.00 7.60
C ASN A 35 -21.53 7.61 7.77
N GLY A 36 -20.53 7.14 7.03
CA GLY A 36 -19.20 7.74 6.95
C GLY A 36 -19.17 9.11 6.24
N LEU A 37 -20.13 9.37 5.35
CA LEU A 37 -20.34 10.66 4.67
C LEU A 37 -21.23 11.62 5.48
N GLN A 38 -22.18 11.11 6.28
CA GLN A 38 -23.05 11.90 7.16
C GLN A 38 -22.35 12.38 8.44
N GLN A 39 -21.30 11.70 8.91
CA GLN A 39 -20.35 12.28 9.88
C GLN A 39 -19.36 13.21 9.16
N GLY A 40 -19.89 14.26 8.55
CA GLY A 40 -19.16 15.27 7.82
C GLY A 40 -18.05 15.93 8.65
N LYS A 41 -16.86 15.36 8.55
CA LYS A 41 -15.51 15.94 8.59
C LYS A 41 -14.55 14.74 8.49
N PRO A 42 -13.59 14.70 7.54
CA PRO A 42 -12.44 13.82 7.77
C PRO A 42 -11.93 14.21 9.15
N ASP A 43 -11.89 13.26 10.09
CA ASP A 43 -11.38 13.49 11.44
C ASP A 43 -10.11 14.35 11.28
N GLU A 44 -10.12 15.56 11.83
CA GLU A 44 -9.09 16.58 11.56
C GLU A 44 -7.69 15.99 11.80
N ARG A 45 -7.62 15.06 12.76
CA ARG A 45 -6.45 14.25 13.09
C ARG A 45 -5.99 13.36 11.93
N VAL A 46 -6.90 12.72 11.21
CA VAL A 46 -6.61 11.90 10.01
C VAL A 46 -6.12 12.78 8.87
N ALA A 47 -6.75 13.94 8.64
CA ALA A 47 -6.32 14.87 7.60
C ALA A 47 -4.91 15.40 7.87
N LYS A 48 -4.62 15.79 9.12
CA LYS A 48 -3.28 16.22 9.54
C LYS A 48 -2.26 15.09 9.43
N ALA A 49 -2.62 13.86 9.82
CA ALA A 49 -1.74 12.71 9.70
C ALA A 49 -1.39 12.34 8.25
N ARG A 50 -2.33 12.48 7.31
CA ARG A 50 -2.06 12.32 5.87
C ARG A 50 -1.04 13.36 5.36
N ARG A 51 -1.20 14.62 5.76
CA ARG A 51 -0.25 15.69 5.40
C ARG A 51 1.15 15.40 5.91
N LEU A 52 1.29 14.97 7.16
CA LEU A 52 2.58 14.57 7.73
C LEU A 52 3.24 13.43 6.93
N MET A 53 2.47 12.44 6.50
CA MET A 53 2.98 11.33 5.69
C MET A 53 3.43 11.79 4.29
N ASP A 54 2.68 12.70 3.68
CA ASP A 54 3.08 13.31 2.41
C ASP A 54 4.35 14.14 2.54
N ASP A 55 4.48 14.92 3.62
CA ASP A 55 5.67 15.71 3.91
C ASP A 55 6.88 14.83 4.22
N LEU A 56 6.68 13.72 4.94
CA LEU A 56 7.72 12.72 5.19
C LEU A 56 8.20 12.07 3.88
N ARG A 57 7.27 11.73 2.98
CA ARG A 57 7.61 11.15 1.67
C ARG A 57 8.44 12.14 0.85
N LYS A 58 8.00 13.41 0.77
CA LYS A 58 8.73 14.47 0.08
C LYS A 58 10.11 14.71 0.68
N LEU A 59 10.21 14.74 2.01
CA LEU A 59 11.47 14.90 2.73
C LEU A 59 12.44 13.76 2.40
N THR A 60 11.97 12.52 2.46
CA THR A 60 12.77 11.31 2.16
C THR A 60 13.26 11.33 0.71
N GLN A 61 12.38 11.69 -0.23
CA GLN A 61 12.73 11.81 -1.65
C GLN A 61 13.80 12.88 -1.87
N ARG A 62 13.65 14.07 -1.26
CA ARG A 62 14.65 15.13 -1.36
C ARG A 62 15.97 14.75 -0.70
N GLN A 63 15.96 14.04 0.42
CA GLN A 63 17.18 13.55 1.07
C GLN A 63 17.93 12.54 0.19
N GLN A 64 17.23 11.68 -0.55
CA GLN A 64 17.83 10.79 -1.54
C GLN A 64 18.47 11.60 -2.68
N GLN A 65 17.76 12.60 -3.22
CA GLN A 65 18.29 13.46 -4.28
C GLN A 65 19.56 14.20 -3.83
N GLU A 66 19.57 14.73 -2.60
CA GLU A 66 20.77 15.39 -2.05
C GLU A 66 21.92 14.41 -1.81
N LEU A 67 21.62 13.19 -1.35
CA LEU A 67 22.63 12.13 -1.24
C LEU A 67 23.25 11.79 -2.61
N ASP A 68 22.43 11.67 -3.65
CA ASP A 68 22.91 11.37 -5.00
C ASP A 68 23.78 12.50 -5.56
N LYS A 69 23.41 13.76 -5.32
CA LYS A 69 24.23 14.93 -5.67
C LYS A 69 25.57 14.91 -4.94
N THR A 70 25.59 14.65 -3.63
CA THR A 70 26.84 14.54 -2.87
C THR A 70 27.70 13.40 -3.36
N TYR A 71 27.10 12.26 -3.74
CA TYR A 71 27.83 11.12 -4.30
C TYR A 71 28.46 11.44 -5.67
N LYS A 72 27.71 12.11 -6.56
CA LYS A 72 28.23 12.59 -7.85
C LYS A 72 29.42 13.53 -7.65
N ARG A 73 29.28 14.52 -6.76
CA ARG A 73 30.37 15.45 -6.39
C ARG A 73 31.58 14.71 -5.81
N HIS A 74 31.36 13.72 -4.95
CA HIS A 74 32.44 12.90 -4.39
C HIS A 74 33.20 12.17 -5.50
N ARG A 75 32.48 11.54 -6.44
CA ARG A 75 33.07 10.85 -7.59
C ARG A 75 33.82 11.80 -8.52
N GLU A 76 33.27 12.98 -8.80
CA GLU A 76 33.93 14.01 -9.62
C GLU A 76 35.22 14.51 -8.97
N ARG A 77 35.24 14.74 -7.66
CA ARG A 77 36.46 15.10 -6.92
C ARG A 77 37.53 14.01 -7.00
N LEU A 78 37.13 12.74 -6.86
CA LEU A 78 38.03 11.59 -7.03
C LEU A 78 38.57 11.53 -8.47
N SER A 79 37.73 11.76 -9.47
CA SER A 79 38.11 11.76 -10.88
C SER A 79 39.07 12.90 -11.25
N LYS A 80 38.98 14.04 -10.56
CA LYS A 80 39.89 15.19 -10.75
C LYS A 80 41.22 15.04 -9.98
N GLY A 81 41.47 13.90 -9.33
CA GLY A 81 42.68 13.66 -8.55
C GLY A 81 42.78 14.51 -7.26
N VAL A 82 41.70 15.20 -6.88
CA VAL A 82 41.65 16.00 -5.65
C VAL A 82 41.53 15.03 -4.48
N ARG A 83 42.68 14.69 -3.88
CA ARG A 83 42.74 13.83 -2.69
C ARG A 83 41.99 14.48 -1.52
N PRO A 84 40.94 13.85 -0.97
CA PRO A 84 40.25 14.37 0.20
C PRO A 84 41.17 14.26 1.42
N GLY A 85 41.67 15.41 1.91
CA GLY A 85 42.49 15.48 3.12
C GLY A 85 43.75 16.34 3.04
N ARG A 86 44.09 16.92 1.87
CA ARG A 86 45.16 17.92 1.78
C ARG A 86 44.51 19.32 1.76
N PRO A 87 44.83 20.24 2.69
CA PRO A 87 44.51 21.64 2.51
C PRO A 87 45.11 22.07 1.18
N GLU A 88 44.30 22.62 0.29
CA GLU A 88 44.76 23.20 -0.96
C GLU A 88 45.61 24.43 -0.62
N GLN A 89 46.90 24.21 -0.36
CA GLN A 89 47.89 25.27 -0.28
C GLN A 89 48.33 25.60 -1.72
N GLY A 90 47.37 26.09 -2.50
CA GLY A 90 47.55 26.65 -3.84
C GLY A 90 47.20 28.13 -3.75
N LYS A 91 48.20 28.98 -4.02
CA LYS A 91 48.12 30.45 -4.01
C LYS A 91 46.89 30.98 -4.77
N GLY A 92 46.18 31.89 -4.10
CA GLY A 92 45.31 32.90 -4.72
C GLY A 92 43.84 32.51 -4.83
N ASP A 93 43.05 32.72 -3.78
CA ASP A 93 42.21 33.92 -3.71
C ASP A 93 41.61 34.06 -2.30
N LYS A 94 41.57 35.29 -1.82
CA LYS A 94 40.93 35.62 -0.55
C LYS A 94 39.42 35.60 -0.77
N GLY A 95 38.71 34.83 0.04
CA GLY A 95 37.31 35.16 0.35
C GLY A 95 36.25 34.57 -0.57
N ALA A 96 36.13 33.25 -0.59
CA ALA A 96 34.83 32.64 -0.77
C ALA A 96 34.63 31.62 0.35
N LYS A 97 34.07 32.08 1.46
CA LYS A 97 33.34 31.26 2.43
C LYS A 97 32.05 30.77 1.74
N GLY A 98 32.18 30.19 0.55
CA GLY A 98 31.08 29.67 -0.24
C GLY A 98 30.59 28.43 0.45
N GLU A 99 29.33 28.44 0.87
CA GLU A 99 28.65 27.22 1.32
C GLU A 99 29.00 26.09 0.35
N GLU A 100 29.53 24.98 0.87
CA GLU A 100 29.78 23.84 -0.01
C GLU A 100 28.45 23.49 -0.68
N PRO A 101 28.43 23.29 -2.02
CA PRO A 101 27.20 23.00 -2.73
C PRO A 101 26.49 21.81 -2.04
N GLY A 102 25.22 21.96 -1.66
CA GLY A 102 24.46 20.95 -0.90
C GLY A 102 24.34 21.20 0.61
N GLU A 103 25.16 22.08 1.21
CA GLU A 103 25.09 22.38 2.65
C GLU A 103 23.77 23.10 3.01
N GLY A 104 23.36 24.06 2.18
CA GLY A 104 22.11 24.81 2.33
C GLY A 104 20.88 23.91 2.18
N GLU A 105 20.88 23.02 1.18
CA GLU A 105 19.81 22.05 0.98
C GLU A 105 19.73 21.07 2.16
N GLN A 106 20.86 20.56 2.65
CA GLN A 106 20.89 19.68 3.81
C GLN A 106 20.38 20.38 5.08
N ARG A 107 20.69 21.67 5.28
CA ARG A 107 20.12 22.49 6.36
C ARG A 107 18.60 22.59 6.25
N GLN A 108 18.10 22.86 5.05
CA GLN A 108 16.66 22.96 4.80
C GLN A 108 15.95 21.63 5.10
N LEU A 109 16.52 20.51 4.68
CA LEU A 109 15.98 19.17 4.96
C LEU A 109 15.92 18.90 6.46
N ARG A 110 16.97 19.22 7.21
CA ARG A 110 16.98 19.10 8.66
C ARG A 110 15.92 19.97 9.32
N GLY A 111 15.75 21.21 8.86
CA GLY A 111 14.70 22.11 9.34
C GLY A 111 13.28 21.57 9.09
N ASN A 112 13.05 21.01 7.90
CA ASN A 112 11.77 20.38 7.55
C ASN A 112 11.50 19.13 8.41
N LEU A 113 12.52 18.32 8.68
CA LEU A 113 12.41 17.19 9.62
C LEU A 113 12.01 17.68 11.02
N GLY A 114 12.61 18.76 11.51
CA GLY A 114 12.26 19.36 12.80
C GLY A 114 10.79 19.79 12.88
N LYS A 115 10.27 20.45 11.83
CA LYS A 115 8.84 20.82 11.75
C LYS A 115 7.94 19.60 11.74
N LEU A 116 8.33 18.55 11.02
CA LEU A 116 7.60 17.29 10.97
C LEU A 116 7.56 16.60 12.33
N MET A 117 8.68 16.60 13.06
CA MET A 117 8.77 16.05 14.41
C MET A 117 7.84 16.79 15.38
N LEU A 118 7.77 18.12 15.30
CA LEU A 118 6.86 18.92 16.13
C LEU A 118 5.38 18.61 15.82
N GLY A 119 4.98 18.61 14.55
CA GLY A 119 3.60 18.30 14.17
C GLY A 119 3.21 16.86 14.52
N MET A 120 4.18 15.94 14.51
CA MET A 120 3.97 14.57 14.93
C MET A 120 3.81 14.43 16.44
N ASP A 121 4.58 15.16 17.23
CA ASP A 121 4.43 15.19 18.68
C ASP A 121 3.03 15.68 19.07
N GLU A 122 2.55 16.74 18.42
CA GLU A 122 1.20 17.29 18.59
C GLU A 122 0.09 16.26 18.28
N ILE A 123 0.23 15.48 17.21
CA ILE A 123 -0.84 14.58 16.73
C ILE A 123 -0.76 13.18 17.36
N MET A 124 0.44 12.70 17.62
CA MET A 124 0.69 11.31 18.06
C MET A 124 1.20 11.21 19.50
N GLY A 125 1.43 12.33 20.18
CA GLY A 125 1.89 12.36 21.58
C GLY A 125 3.31 11.81 21.74
N GLY A 126 4.13 11.90 20.71
CA GLY A 126 5.52 11.47 20.79
C GLY A 126 6.23 11.36 19.44
N ILE A 127 7.54 11.60 19.49
CA ILE A 127 8.44 11.51 18.34
C ILE A 127 9.09 10.12 18.30
N PRO A 128 8.93 9.34 17.21
CA PRO A 128 9.67 8.10 17.00
C PRO A 128 11.19 8.31 17.06
N LYS A 129 11.88 7.42 17.81
CA LYS A 129 13.34 7.47 18.02
C LYS A 129 14.15 7.57 16.72
N SER A 130 13.66 6.94 15.65
CA SER A 130 14.26 6.98 14.32
C SER A 130 14.36 8.41 13.77
N PHE A 131 13.38 9.28 13.99
CA PHE A 131 13.46 10.66 13.50
C PHE A 131 14.48 11.49 14.28
N GLY A 132 14.64 11.25 15.58
CA GLY A 132 15.74 11.85 16.35
C GLY A 132 17.12 11.37 15.87
N GLN A 133 17.25 10.11 15.46
CA GLN A 133 18.48 9.59 14.87
C GLN A 133 18.74 10.19 13.48
N ALA A 134 17.69 10.31 12.65
CA ALA A 134 17.77 10.96 11.35
C ALA A 134 18.24 12.41 11.48
N GLU A 135 17.69 13.17 12.43
CA GLU A 135 18.05 14.57 12.69
C GLU A 135 19.54 14.71 13.04
N ARG A 136 20.05 13.85 13.94
CA ARG A 136 21.48 13.84 14.30
C ARG A 136 22.37 13.51 13.11
N ALA A 137 21.99 12.50 12.32
CA ALA A 137 22.73 12.14 11.10
C ALA A 137 22.69 13.28 10.05
N MET A 138 21.58 14.01 9.92
CA MET A 138 21.52 15.20 9.07
C MET A 138 22.42 16.32 9.58
N LYS A 139 22.54 16.51 10.90
CA LYS A 139 23.48 17.47 11.49
C LYS A 139 24.93 17.08 11.19
N ASP A 140 25.27 15.81 11.30
CA ASP A 140 26.60 15.30 10.93
C ASP A 140 26.90 15.52 9.45
N ALA A 141 25.90 15.33 8.58
CA ALA A 141 26.03 15.61 7.15
C ALA A 141 26.32 17.09 6.87
N ILE A 142 25.62 18.02 7.55
CA ILE A 142 25.87 19.47 7.43
C ILE A 142 27.31 19.79 7.83
N ASN A 143 27.77 19.26 8.97
CA ASN A 143 29.14 19.47 9.43
C ASN A 143 30.17 18.94 8.44
N ALA A 144 29.94 17.74 7.88
CA ALA A 144 30.83 17.14 6.92
C ALA A 144 30.88 17.91 5.59
N LEU A 145 29.72 18.39 5.09
CA LEU A 145 29.62 19.24 3.91
C LEU A 145 30.37 20.57 4.15
N ARG A 146 30.13 21.22 5.29
CA ARG A 146 30.81 22.45 5.69
C ARG A 146 32.35 22.31 5.74
N SER A 147 32.84 21.13 6.12
CA SER A 147 34.27 20.82 6.14
C SER A 147 34.82 20.29 4.81
N GLY A 148 34.03 20.29 3.72
CA GLY A 148 34.39 19.75 2.42
C GLY A 148 34.60 18.22 2.38
N ASN A 149 34.23 17.52 3.45
CA ASN A 149 34.40 16.07 3.55
C ASN A 149 33.20 15.33 2.94
N THR A 150 33.16 15.31 1.60
CA THR A 150 32.08 14.68 0.83
C THR A 150 31.89 13.19 1.16
N ARG A 151 32.96 12.45 1.49
CA ARG A 151 32.86 11.05 1.91
C ARG A 151 32.07 10.89 3.22
N LYS A 152 32.43 11.67 4.25
CA LYS A 152 31.70 11.66 5.53
C LYS A 152 30.26 12.17 5.36
N ALA A 153 30.06 13.16 4.48
CA ALA A 153 28.72 13.67 4.16
C ALA A 153 27.82 12.58 3.56
N VAL A 154 28.30 11.83 2.55
CA VAL A 154 27.56 10.69 1.97
C VAL A 154 27.19 9.68 3.05
N GLN A 155 28.13 9.28 3.91
CA GLN A 155 27.85 8.31 4.99
C GLN A 155 26.77 8.81 5.96
N ALA A 156 26.84 10.09 6.36
CA ALA A 156 25.87 10.69 7.26
C ALA A 156 24.49 10.84 6.60
N GLN A 157 24.43 11.26 5.33
CA GLN A 157 23.19 11.35 4.55
C GLN A 157 22.54 9.97 4.34
N THR A 158 23.33 8.90 4.13
CA THR A 158 22.83 7.52 4.05
C THR A 158 22.18 7.09 5.36
N ARG A 159 22.84 7.33 6.51
CA ARG A 159 22.25 7.03 7.84
C ARG A 159 20.97 7.81 8.08
N ALA A 160 20.95 9.09 7.72
CA ALA A 160 19.75 9.92 7.84
C ALA A 160 18.59 9.32 7.03
N LEU A 161 18.84 8.96 5.77
CA LEU A 161 17.84 8.36 4.89
C LEU A 161 17.32 7.02 5.42
N GLU A 162 18.19 6.16 5.93
CA GLU A 162 17.81 4.89 6.55
C GLU A 162 16.84 5.11 7.71
N HIS A 163 17.19 6.01 8.63
CA HIS A 163 16.35 6.34 9.78
C HIS A 163 15.01 6.99 9.38
N LEU A 164 14.99 7.82 8.33
CA LEU A 164 13.74 8.35 7.77
C LEU A 164 12.83 7.22 7.27
N ARG A 165 13.37 6.26 6.51
CA ARG A 165 12.63 5.11 5.98
C ARG A 165 12.11 4.21 7.10
N GLN A 166 12.95 3.92 8.10
CA GLN A 166 12.55 3.16 9.28
C GLN A 166 11.42 3.86 10.06
N GLY A 167 11.51 5.19 10.23
CA GLY A 167 10.47 6.00 10.86
C GLY A 167 9.16 5.99 10.08
N ALA A 168 9.23 6.15 8.76
CA ALA A 168 8.08 6.06 7.87
C ALA A 168 7.40 4.69 7.94
N GLY A 169 8.17 3.59 7.91
CA GLY A 169 7.64 2.23 8.02
C GLY A 169 6.91 1.99 9.34
N ARG A 170 7.53 2.33 10.47
CA ARG A 170 6.90 2.20 11.79
C ARG A 170 5.65 3.08 11.93
N MET A 171 5.65 4.27 11.33
CA MET A 171 4.48 5.14 11.31
C MET A 171 3.35 4.53 10.49
N ALA A 172 3.67 4.01 9.30
CA ALA A 172 2.71 3.32 8.45
C ALA A 172 2.10 2.11 9.15
N GLU A 173 2.90 1.31 9.84
CA GLU A 173 2.42 0.18 10.65
C GLU A 173 1.50 0.62 11.79
N ARG A 174 1.89 1.65 12.55
CA ARG A 174 1.07 2.16 13.65
C ARG A 174 -0.26 2.73 13.15
N MET A 175 -0.23 3.45 12.04
CA MET A 175 -1.43 3.99 11.41
C MET A 175 -2.31 2.87 10.83
N ALA A 176 -1.71 1.87 10.19
CA ALA A 176 -2.42 0.70 9.70
C ALA A 176 -3.08 -0.10 10.82
N ARG A 177 -2.44 -0.22 12.00
CA ARG A 177 -3.08 -0.83 13.18
C ARG A 177 -4.27 -0.01 13.69
N ARG A 178 -4.15 1.32 13.71
CA ARG A 178 -5.20 2.23 14.21
C ARG A 178 -6.38 2.35 13.24
N MET A 179 -6.12 2.45 11.93
CA MET A 179 -7.15 2.49 10.89
C MET A 179 -7.70 1.11 10.54
N GLY A 180 -6.88 0.07 10.55
CA GLY A 180 -7.32 -1.32 10.40
C GLY A 180 -8.26 -1.76 11.52
N GLY A 181 -8.15 -1.14 12.70
CA GLY A 181 -9.13 -1.25 13.79
C GLY A 181 -10.45 -0.55 13.52
N ALA A 182 -10.48 0.53 12.73
CA ALA A 182 -11.71 1.25 12.35
C ALA A 182 -12.41 0.66 11.11
N PHE A 183 -11.70 -0.16 10.32
CA PHE A 183 -12.23 -0.78 9.09
C PHE A 183 -12.41 -2.30 9.19
N GLY A 184 -12.30 -2.90 10.38
CA GLY A 184 -12.56 -4.33 10.57
C GLY A 184 -11.58 -5.27 9.85
N MET A 185 -10.37 -4.79 9.53
CA MET A 185 -9.29 -5.62 8.97
C MET A 185 -8.08 -5.56 9.91
N ARG A 186 -7.99 -6.54 10.81
CA ARG A 186 -6.82 -6.80 11.64
C ARG A 186 -5.81 -7.67 10.86
N PRO A 187 -4.56 -7.22 10.63
CA PRO A 187 -3.43 -8.09 10.32
C PRO A 187 -3.03 -8.84 11.60
N GLY A 188 -2.80 -10.15 11.48
CA GLY A 188 -2.78 -11.09 12.59
C GLY A 188 -1.78 -10.83 13.71
N GLN A 189 -2.22 -11.17 14.93
CA GLN A 189 -1.37 -11.53 16.05
C GLN A 189 -2.09 -12.64 16.84
N GLN A 190 -1.59 -13.88 16.72
CA GLN A 190 -1.76 -14.95 17.71
C GLN A 190 -1.18 -14.47 19.06
N GLY A 191 -1.67 -14.85 20.23
CA GLY A 191 -2.75 -15.77 20.54
C GLY A 191 -2.83 -15.99 22.05
N GLN A 192 -4.04 -16.25 22.55
CA GLN A 192 -4.26 -17.08 23.73
C GLN A 192 -5.59 -17.84 23.51
N ARG A 193 -5.43 -19.10 23.06
CA ARG A 193 -6.34 -20.26 23.11
C ARG A 193 -7.82 -20.14 22.68
N PRO A 194 -8.18 -20.70 21.51
CA PRO A 194 -9.49 -21.27 21.21
C PRO A 194 -9.52 -22.79 21.48
N GLY A 195 -10.67 -23.32 21.88
CA GLY A 195 -10.93 -24.76 22.04
C GLY A 195 -10.75 -25.57 20.74
N PRO A 196 -10.74 -26.90 20.81
CA PRO A 196 -10.30 -27.73 19.69
C PRO A 196 -11.38 -27.77 18.60
N GLY A 197 -11.10 -27.17 17.43
CA GLY A 197 -11.80 -27.52 16.19
C GLY A 197 -12.33 -26.43 15.26
N SER A 198 -11.79 -25.20 15.21
CA SER A 198 -12.30 -24.20 14.24
C SER A 198 -11.19 -23.42 13.55
N ASP A 199 -11.15 -23.55 12.22
CA ASP A 199 -10.20 -22.92 11.32
C ASP A 199 -10.68 -21.50 10.91
N PRO A 200 -9.86 -20.43 11.03
CA PRO A 200 -10.23 -19.05 10.69
C PRO A 200 -10.41 -18.71 9.20
N PHE A 201 -10.06 -19.59 8.26
CA PHE A 201 -10.44 -19.47 6.83
C PHE A 201 -10.94 -20.81 6.26
N GLY A 202 -11.21 -21.81 7.11
CA GLY A 202 -11.69 -23.12 6.67
C GLY A 202 -10.73 -23.87 5.73
N ARG A 203 -9.43 -23.61 5.77
CA ARG A 203 -8.43 -24.35 4.98
C ARG A 203 -7.48 -25.13 5.89
N ARG A 204 -7.83 -26.39 6.14
CA ARG A 204 -6.91 -27.37 6.73
C ARG A 204 -5.64 -27.48 5.88
N PRO A 205 -4.43 -27.45 6.50
CA PRO A 205 -3.21 -27.80 5.81
C PRO A 205 -3.02 -29.32 5.84
N GLY A 206 -2.80 -29.90 4.66
CA GLY A 206 -2.18 -31.23 4.50
C GLY A 206 -3.16 -32.38 4.34
N GLY A 207 -2.95 -33.16 3.28
CA GLY A 207 -3.52 -34.49 3.13
C GLY A 207 -4.03 -34.76 1.74
N ALA A 208 -3.25 -35.50 0.97
CA ALA A 208 -3.58 -35.95 -0.37
C ALA A 208 -4.76 -36.95 -0.38
N THR A 209 -5.41 -37.02 -1.55
CA THR A 209 -6.11 -38.20 -2.10
C THR A 209 -7.42 -38.67 -1.44
N GLY A 210 -8.49 -38.63 -2.23
CA GLY A 210 -9.62 -39.58 -2.11
C GLY A 210 -10.95 -39.00 -1.63
N SER A 211 -11.89 -38.88 -2.59
CA SER A 211 -13.35 -39.10 -2.46
C SER A 211 -14.11 -38.40 -1.32
N ARG A 212 -14.92 -37.37 -1.64
CA ARG A 212 -16.40 -37.39 -1.75
C ARG A 212 -17.08 -37.79 -0.42
N VAL A 213 -17.97 -36.99 0.16
CA VAL A 213 -19.38 -36.87 -0.24
C VAL A 213 -20.04 -35.74 0.58
N ASN A 214 -20.78 -34.86 -0.10
CA ASN A 214 -21.86 -33.95 0.34
C ASN A 214 -21.55 -32.86 1.39
N ASP A 215 -21.32 -31.64 0.90
CA ASP A 215 -21.54 -30.39 1.62
C ASP A 215 -22.52 -29.55 0.78
N ASP A 216 -23.81 -29.57 1.13
CA ASP A 216 -24.91 -28.86 0.47
C ASP A 216 -24.87 -27.33 0.74
N GLY A 217 -23.67 -26.75 0.70
CA GLY A 217 -23.47 -25.32 0.63
C GLY A 217 -23.56 -24.87 -0.83
N VAL A 218 -24.52 -24.00 -1.16
CA VAL A 218 -24.64 -23.39 -2.49
C VAL A 218 -23.31 -22.75 -2.88
N ARG A 219 -22.55 -23.47 -3.70
CA ARG A 219 -21.20 -23.08 -4.11
C ARG A 219 -21.33 -21.97 -5.16
N VAL A 220 -21.05 -20.74 -4.75
CA VAL A 220 -20.96 -19.60 -5.68
C VAL A 220 -19.85 -19.91 -6.69
N PRO A 221 -20.17 -20.06 -7.99
CA PRO A 221 -19.18 -20.46 -8.98
C PRO A 221 -18.07 -19.41 -9.14
N ASN A 222 -16.84 -19.87 -9.27
CA ASN A 222 -15.70 -18.99 -9.49
C ASN A 222 -15.78 -18.28 -10.85
N GLN A 223 -14.95 -17.25 -11.08
CA GLN A 223 -15.05 -16.43 -12.30
C GLN A 223 -14.89 -17.24 -13.59
N SER A 224 -14.08 -18.30 -13.59
CA SER A 224 -13.86 -19.18 -14.74
C SER A 224 -15.07 -20.09 -14.99
N GLU A 225 -15.67 -20.62 -13.93
CA GLU A 225 -16.91 -21.42 -14.00
C GLU A 225 -18.08 -20.58 -14.54
N ARG A 226 -18.19 -19.32 -14.11
CA ARG A 226 -19.22 -18.39 -14.62
C ARG A 226 -19.03 -18.06 -16.11
N ARG A 227 -17.80 -17.86 -16.56
CA ARG A 227 -17.49 -17.66 -18.00
C ARG A 227 -17.88 -18.90 -18.81
N ARG A 228 -17.54 -20.09 -18.32
CA ARG A 228 -17.88 -21.36 -18.98
C ARG A 228 -19.39 -21.60 -19.00
N ALA A 229 -20.10 -21.28 -17.92
CA ALA A 229 -21.56 -21.38 -17.86
C ALA A 229 -22.24 -20.45 -18.88
N ARG A 230 -21.75 -19.21 -19.04
CA ARG A 230 -22.24 -18.30 -20.09
C ARG A 230 -22.01 -18.85 -21.49
N GLN A 231 -20.79 -19.34 -21.78
CA GLN A 231 -20.48 -19.94 -23.07
C GLN A 231 -21.39 -21.14 -23.39
N LEU A 232 -21.65 -21.99 -22.39
CA LEU A 232 -22.58 -23.12 -22.53
C LEU A 232 -24.01 -22.65 -22.79
N LEU A 233 -24.49 -21.64 -22.06
CA LEU A 233 -25.85 -21.11 -22.23
C LEU A 233 -26.01 -20.44 -23.61
N ASP A 234 -25.01 -19.69 -24.06
CA ASP A 234 -25.00 -19.04 -25.37
C ASP A 234 -24.98 -20.09 -26.50
N GLU A 235 -24.21 -21.16 -26.33
CA GLU A 235 -24.16 -22.28 -27.26
C GLU A 235 -25.50 -23.05 -27.29
N LEU A 236 -26.12 -23.29 -26.14
CA LEU A 236 -27.45 -23.92 -26.06
C LEU A 236 -28.52 -23.06 -26.75
N ARG A 237 -28.50 -21.74 -26.53
CA ARG A 237 -29.43 -20.79 -27.18
C ARG A 237 -29.22 -20.73 -28.69
N ARG A 238 -27.96 -20.71 -29.14
CA ARG A 238 -27.62 -20.75 -30.56
C ARG A 238 -28.15 -22.03 -31.21
N ARG A 239 -27.90 -23.18 -30.59
CA ARG A 239 -28.33 -24.49 -31.12
C ARG A 239 -29.84 -24.70 -31.05
N ALA A 240 -30.52 -24.09 -30.08
CA ALA A 240 -31.99 -24.08 -30.04
C ALA A 240 -32.61 -23.35 -31.25
N GLY A 241 -31.89 -22.39 -31.85
CA GLY A 241 -32.32 -21.68 -33.06
C GLY A 241 -32.00 -22.39 -34.38
N GLU A 242 -31.31 -23.53 -34.36
CA GLU A 242 -30.95 -24.28 -35.56
C GLU A 242 -32.04 -25.33 -35.89
N PHE A 243 -33.01 -24.92 -36.71
CA PHE A 243 -34.21 -25.73 -37.01
C PHE A 243 -33.94 -27.05 -37.73
N GLU A 244 -32.82 -27.17 -38.44
CA GLU A 244 -32.42 -28.37 -39.20
C GLU A 244 -31.87 -29.51 -38.31
N ARG A 245 -31.75 -29.29 -37.00
CA ARG A 245 -31.32 -30.34 -36.06
C ARG A 245 -32.39 -31.42 -35.90
N PRO A 246 -31.99 -32.69 -35.65
CA PRO A 246 -32.93 -33.76 -35.34
C PRO A 246 -33.87 -33.39 -34.18
N ALA A 247 -35.16 -33.70 -34.29
CA ALA A 247 -36.19 -33.30 -33.33
C ALA A 247 -35.85 -33.68 -31.87
N MET A 248 -35.33 -34.89 -31.67
CA MET A 248 -34.89 -35.37 -30.34
C MET A 248 -33.82 -34.48 -29.69
N GLU A 249 -32.92 -33.88 -30.48
CA GLU A 249 -31.86 -33.03 -29.97
C GLU A 249 -32.40 -31.66 -29.55
N ARG A 250 -33.34 -31.09 -30.32
CA ARG A 250 -34.00 -29.83 -29.98
C ARG A 250 -34.78 -29.94 -28.67
N ASP A 251 -35.55 -31.01 -28.50
CA ASP A 251 -36.30 -31.28 -27.27
C ASP A 251 -35.38 -31.47 -26.06
N TYR A 252 -34.16 -31.97 -26.27
CA TYR A 252 -33.15 -32.06 -25.23
C TYR A 252 -32.56 -30.69 -24.87
N ILE A 253 -32.24 -29.86 -25.85
CA ILE A 253 -31.72 -28.50 -25.66
C ILE A 253 -32.75 -27.60 -24.95
N GLU A 254 -34.02 -27.67 -25.33
CA GLU A 254 -35.10 -26.90 -24.69
C GLU A 254 -35.29 -27.26 -23.21
N ARG A 255 -35.22 -28.56 -22.88
CA ARG A 255 -35.28 -29.02 -21.48
C ARG A 255 -34.09 -28.55 -20.67
N LEU A 256 -32.90 -28.53 -21.27
CA LEU A 256 -31.71 -27.97 -20.63
C LEU A 256 -31.87 -26.47 -20.38
N LEU A 257 -32.32 -25.71 -21.38
CA LEU A 257 -32.56 -24.27 -21.24
C LEU A 257 -33.61 -23.93 -20.17
N LYS A 258 -34.59 -24.80 -19.94
CA LYS A 258 -35.62 -24.63 -18.89
C LYS A 258 -35.09 -24.92 -17.47
N ARG A 259 -34.02 -25.70 -17.35
CA ARG A 259 -33.44 -26.13 -16.06
C ARG A 259 -32.26 -25.26 -15.61
N PHE A 260 -31.66 -24.53 -16.54
CA PHE A 260 -30.74 -23.42 -16.27
C PHE A 260 -31.49 -22.18 -15.80
#